data_AF-A0A662GMI5-F1
#
_entry.id   AF-A0A662GMI5-F1
#
_cell.length_a   1.000
_cell.length_b   1.000
_cell.length_c   1.000
_cell.angle_alpha   90.00
_cell.angle_beta   90.00
_cell.angle_gamma   90.00
#
_symmetry.space_group_name_H-M   'P 1'
#
loop_
_entity.id
_entity.type
_entity.pdbx_description
1 polymer ?
#
loop_
_entity_poly.entity_id
_entity_poly.type
_entity_poly.pdbx_seq_one_letter_code
_entity_poly.pdbx_strand_id
1 'polypeptide(L)'
;GLILGVSYLPLPLEIKIASVIFVTALIYPFIIKVVNVIVESVGMALYAGAMFALVYLLINYLTLNNIRNVALLVIFLEVIGIEMLHHIMERFRIERGGKTYLITGILSVIFFIASLYVFLPIGILYAALLSAVLTIVFVYAILPERPF
;
A
#
# COMPACT_ATOMS: atom_id res chain seq x y z
N GLY A 1 6.90 -24.81 -6.29
CA GLY A 1 6.21 -25.61 -7.32
C GLY A 1 5.33 -24.74 -8.20
N LEU A 2 4.16 -24.34 -7.70
CA LEU A 2 3.11 -23.67 -8.48
C LEU A 2 3.53 -22.28 -9.04
N ILE A 3 4.20 -21.45 -8.24
CA ILE A 3 4.71 -20.13 -8.65
C ILE A 3 5.75 -20.25 -9.79
N LEU A 4 6.66 -21.23 -9.71
CA LEU A 4 7.65 -21.51 -10.76
C LEU A 4 7.00 -22.16 -11.99
N GLY A 5 5.93 -22.93 -11.83
CA GLY A 5 5.20 -23.53 -12.95
C GLY A 5 4.59 -22.48 -13.88
N VAL A 6 4.03 -21.40 -13.32
CA VAL A 6 3.42 -20.31 -14.09
C VAL A 6 4.45 -19.54 -14.93
N SER A 7 5.70 -19.42 -14.46
CA SER A 7 6.75 -18.72 -15.23
C SER A 7 7.11 -19.43 -16.53
N TYR A 8 6.95 -20.76 -16.61
CA TYR A 8 7.27 -21.56 -17.80
C TYR A 8 6.11 -21.72 -18.78
N LEU A 9 4.90 -21.27 -18.43
CA LEU A 9 3.78 -21.27 -19.38
C LEU A 9 3.97 -20.17 -20.44
N PRO A 10 3.56 -20.39 -21.70
CA PRO A 10 3.63 -19.38 -22.77
C PRO A 10 2.50 -18.34 -22.64
N LEU A 11 2.39 -17.72 -21.46
CA LEU A 11 1.43 -16.66 -21.16
C LEU A 11 2.09 -15.27 -21.21
N PRO A 12 1.32 -14.21 -21.51
CA PRO A 12 1.76 -12.82 -21.35
C PRO A 12 2.30 -12.54 -19.94
N LEU A 13 3.29 -11.65 -19.85
CA LEU A 13 3.98 -11.33 -18.59
C LEU A 13 3.00 -10.83 -17.53
N GLU A 14 2.00 -10.04 -17.94
CA GLU A 14 1.00 -9.43 -17.08
C GLU A 14 0.14 -10.50 -16.40
N ILE A 15 -0.27 -11.53 -17.15
CA ILE A 15 -1.03 -12.67 -16.63
C ILE A 15 -0.19 -13.48 -15.65
N LYS A 16 1.11 -13.65 -15.92
CA LYS A 16 2.04 -14.31 -14.99
C LYS A 16 2.15 -13.54 -13.68
N ILE A 17 2.35 -12.23 -13.75
CA ILE A 17 2.46 -11.36 -12.57
C ILE A 17 1.16 -11.40 -11.76
N ALA A 18 0.00 -11.21 -12.40
CA ALA A 18 -1.30 -11.28 -11.74
C ALA A 18 -1.55 -12.63 -11.06
N SER A 19 -1.16 -13.73 -11.72
CA SER A 19 -1.27 -15.08 -11.16
C SER A 19 -0.40 -15.27 -9.91
N VAL A 20 0.84 -14.73 -9.92
CA VAL A 20 1.73 -14.78 -8.75
C VAL A 20 1.15 -13.99 -7.59
N ILE A 21 0.60 -12.79 -7.84
CA ILE A 21 -0.05 -11.97 -6.81
C ILE A 21 -1.24 -12.71 -6.22
N PHE A 22 -2.10 -13.29 -7.07
CA PHE A 22 -3.28 -14.04 -6.64
C PHE A 22 -2.92 -15.26 -5.78
N VAL A 23 -1.95 -16.06 -6.22
CA VAL A 23 -1.47 -17.22 -5.47
C VAL A 23 -0.85 -16.79 -4.13
N THR A 24 -0.07 -15.71 -4.12
CA THR A 24 0.54 -15.17 -2.89
C THR A 24 -0.53 -14.71 -1.91
N ALA A 25 -1.57 -14.01 -2.39
CA ALA A 25 -2.69 -13.57 -1.55
C ALA A 25 -3.47 -14.75 -0.93
N LEU A 26 -3.63 -15.86 -1.65
CA LEU A 26 -4.28 -17.06 -1.13
C LEU A 26 -3.44 -17.79 -0.06
N ILE A 27 -2.12 -17.73 -0.17
CA ILE A 27 -1.20 -18.40 0.76
C ILE A 27 -0.96 -17.54 2.00
N TYR A 28 -1.07 -16.21 1.88
CA TYR A 28 -0.79 -15.26 2.95
C TYR A 28 -1.48 -15.57 4.29
N PRO A 29 -2.78 -15.95 4.37
CA PRO A 29 -3.45 -16.30 5.63
C PRO A 29 -2.83 -17.49 6.37
N PHE A 30 -2.10 -18.36 5.68
CA PHE A 30 -1.38 -19.48 6.30
C PHE A 30 0.00 -19.05 6.80
N ILE A 31 0.67 -18.14 6.08
CA ILE A 31 1.98 -17.59 6.44
C ILE A 31 1.89 -16.79 7.74
N ILE A 32 0.90 -15.90 7.85
CA ILE A 32 0.77 -15.01 9.03
C ILE A 32 0.48 -15.75 10.34
N LYS A 33 0.00 -17.00 10.28
CA LYS A 33 -0.29 -17.80 11.47
C LYS A 33 0.96 -18.41 12.11
N VAL A 34 2.07 -18.45 11.37
CA VAL A 34 3.32 -19.05 11.84
C VAL A 34 4.21 -17.94 12.39
N VAL A 35 4.26 -17.83 13.72
CA VAL A 35 5.03 -16.79 14.42
C VAL A 35 6.50 -17.24 14.53
N ASN A 36 7.29 -17.00 13.48
CA ASN A 36 8.75 -17.10 13.55
C ASN A 36 9.40 -16.02 12.67
N VAL A 37 10.63 -15.62 13.02
CA VAL A 37 11.35 -14.51 12.34
C VAL A 37 11.54 -14.75 10.85
N ILE A 38 11.80 -15.99 10.43
CA ILE A 38 12.05 -16.34 9.03
C ILE A 38 10.75 -16.22 8.21
N VAL A 39 9.66 -16.83 8.67
CA VAL A 39 8.36 -16.88 7.99
C VAL A 39 7.75 -15.49 7.90
N GLU A 40 7.90 -14.67 8.93
CA GLU A 40 7.44 -13.29 8.88
C GLU A 40 8.29 -12.41 7.96
N SER A 41 9.61 -12.59 7.95
CA SER A 41 10.48 -11.90 6.98
C SER A 41 10.12 -12.29 5.55
N VAL A 42 9.82 -13.57 5.31
CA VAL A 42 9.29 -14.06 4.03
C VAL A 42 7.92 -13.44 3.73
N GLY A 43 7.03 -13.34 4.71
CA GLY A 43 5.73 -12.68 4.58
C GLY A 43 5.84 -11.21 4.18
N MET A 44 6.75 -10.46 4.81
CA MET A 44 7.04 -9.07 4.45
C MET A 44 7.66 -8.95 3.06
N ALA A 45 8.58 -9.83 2.69
CA ALA A 45 9.17 -9.85 1.34
C ALA A 45 8.12 -10.18 0.27
N LEU A 46 7.21 -11.11 0.54
CA LEU A 46 6.09 -11.45 -0.34
C LEU A 46 5.10 -10.29 -0.46
N TYR A 47 4.80 -9.58 0.64
CA TYR A 47 3.97 -8.39 0.62
C TYR A 47 4.59 -7.28 -0.24
N ALA A 48 5.86 -6.94 0.02
CA ALA A 48 6.58 -5.92 -0.74
C ALA A 48 6.71 -6.30 -2.22
N GLY A 49 7.02 -7.56 -2.52
CA GLY A 49 7.07 -8.08 -3.88
C GLY A 49 5.72 -7.97 -4.60
N ALA A 50 4.63 -8.36 -3.93
CA ALA A 50 3.28 -8.22 -4.45
C ALA A 50 2.90 -6.76 -4.68
N MET A 51 3.29 -5.87 -3.77
CA MET A 51 3.11 -4.42 -3.91
C MET A 51 3.79 -3.91 -5.18
N PHE A 52 5.11 -4.15 -5.37
CA PHE A 52 5.84 -3.73 -6.57
C PHE A 52 5.26 -4.32 -7.86
N ALA A 53 4.86 -5.58 -7.82
CA ALA A 53 4.19 -6.26 -8.94
C ALA A 53 2.84 -5.60 -9.28
N LEU A 54 2.04 -5.25 -8.27
CA LEU A 54 0.81 -4.48 -8.44
C LEU A 54 1.08 -3.10 -9.05
N VAL A 55 2.10 -2.37 -8.56
CA VAL A 55 2.49 -1.07 -9.12
C VAL A 55 2.84 -1.20 -10.60
N TYR A 56 3.64 -2.21 -10.96
CA TYR A 56 4.00 -2.49 -12.34
C TYR A 56 2.76 -2.71 -13.22
N LEU A 57 1.82 -3.55 -12.78
CA LEU A 57 0.58 -3.78 -13.52
C LEU A 57 -0.22 -2.48 -13.64
N LEU A 58 -0.41 -1.75 -12.55
CA LEU A 58 -1.18 -0.51 -12.54
C LEU A 58 -0.59 0.54 -13.48
N ILE A 59 0.73 0.71 -13.54
CA ILE A 59 1.36 1.68 -14.47
C ILE A 59 1.13 1.28 -15.93
N ASN A 60 1.11 -0.02 -16.25
CA ASN A 60 0.91 -0.49 -17.63
C ASN A 60 -0.57 -0.47 -18.07
N TYR A 61 -1.51 -0.62 -17.14
CA TYR A 61 -2.95 -0.66 -17.44
C TYR A 61 -3.67 0.68 -17.18
N LEU A 62 -3.14 1.53 -16.30
CA LEU A 62 -3.69 2.86 -16.06
C LEU A 62 -3.09 3.87 -17.03
N THR A 63 -3.96 4.65 -17.65
CA THR A 63 -3.58 5.84 -18.40
C THR A 63 -3.23 6.96 -17.41
N LEU A 64 -1.94 7.17 -17.15
CA LEU A 64 -1.42 8.22 -16.26
C LEU A 64 -1.41 9.63 -16.92
N ASN A 65 -2.33 9.86 -17.83
CA ASN A 65 -2.41 11.05 -18.68
C ASN A 65 -3.08 12.22 -17.96
N ASN A 66 -3.71 11.94 -16.82
CA ASN A 66 -4.50 12.88 -16.03
C ASN A 66 -3.98 12.89 -14.59
N ILE A 67 -3.82 14.11 -14.03
CA ILE A 67 -3.38 14.32 -12.65
C ILE A 67 -4.25 13.55 -11.64
N ARG A 68 -5.54 13.35 -11.92
CA ARG A 68 -6.43 12.56 -11.06
C ARG A 68 -6.03 11.09 -11.01
N ASN A 69 -5.66 10.50 -12.15
CA ASN A 69 -5.25 9.09 -12.21
C ASN A 69 -3.93 8.90 -11.47
N VAL A 70 -3.01 9.86 -11.60
CA VAL A 70 -1.77 9.90 -10.83
C VAL A 70 -2.06 10.04 -9.33
N ALA A 71 -2.97 10.94 -8.94
CA ALA A 71 -3.36 11.13 -7.55
C ALA A 71 -4.01 9.89 -6.93
N LEU A 72 -4.88 9.20 -7.66
CA LEU A 72 -5.45 7.91 -7.23
C LEU A 72 -4.37 6.85 -7.03
N LEU A 73 -3.39 6.77 -7.94
CA LEU A 73 -2.27 5.86 -7.79
C LEU A 73 -1.43 6.22 -6.55
N VAL A 74 -1.14 7.50 -6.31
CA VAL A 74 -0.41 7.95 -5.11
C VAL A 74 -1.16 7.56 -3.84
N ILE A 75 -2.46 7.86 -3.75
CA ILE A 75 -3.30 7.47 -2.60
C ILE A 75 -3.24 5.96 -2.38
N PHE A 76 -3.39 5.17 -3.45
CA PHE A 76 -3.34 3.72 -3.38
C PHE A 76 -1.97 3.24 -2.84
N LEU A 77 -0.87 3.77 -3.36
CA LEU A 77 0.48 3.42 -2.91
C LEU A 77 0.74 3.81 -1.45
N GLU A 78 0.24 4.97 -1.02
CA GLU A 78 0.35 5.40 0.36
C GLU A 78 -0.41 4.48 1.30
N VAL A 79 -1.65 4.12 0.99
CA VAL A 79 -2.48 3.23 1.83
C VAL A 79 -1.83 1.85 1.96
N ILE A 80 -1.47 1.20 0.85
CA ILE A 80 -0.85 -0.14 0.90
C ILE A 80 0.54 -0.12 1.53
N GLY A 81 1.29 0.97 1.35
CA GLY A 81 2.62 1.16 1.91
C GLY A 81 2.58 1.36 3.42
N ILE A 82 1.59 2.12 3.92
CA ILE A 82 1.41 2.34 5.35
C ILE A 82 0.98 1.08 6.07
N GLU A 83 0.11 0.26 5.47
CA GLU A 83 -0.25 -1.04 6.04
C GLU A 83 0.99 -1.92 6.24
N MET A 84 1.90 -1.94 5.25
CA MET A 84 3.18 -2.63 5.38
C MET A 84 4.04 -2.06 6.52
N LEU A 85 4.16 -0.73 6.58
CA LEU A 85 4.93 -0.05 7.63
C LEU A 85 4.33 -0.30 9.01
N HIS A 86 3.02 -0.38 9.13
CA HIS A 86 2.32 -0.68 10.37
C HIS A 86 2.73 -2.05 10.91
N HIS A 87 2.68 -3.09 10.07
CA HIS A 87 3.14 -4.43 10.45
C HIS A 87 4.64 -4.46 10.82
N ILE A 88 5.48 -3.71 10.11
CA ILE A 88 6.90 -3.59 10.43
C ILE A 88 7.07 -2.91 11.80
N MET A 89 6.42 -1.78 12.04
CA MET A 89 6.52 -1.02 13.27
C MET A 89 6.04 -1.82 14.48
N GLU A 90 4.92 -2.53 14.35
CA GLU A 90 4.39 -3.42 15.37
C GLU A 90 5.39 -4.53 15.71
N ARG A 91 5.94 -5.19 14.68
CA ARG A 91 6.88 -6.31 14.88
C ARG A 91 8.18 -5.87 15.53
N PHE A 92 8.78 -4.79 15.04
CA PHE A 92 10.05 -4.29 15.54
C PHE A 92 9.90 -3.38 16.77
N ARG A 93 8.66 -3.21 17.28
CA ARG A 93 8.33 -2.34 18.42
C ARG A 93 8.94 -0.95 18.28
N ILE A 94 8.85 -0.38 17.07
CA ILE A 94 9.44 0.92 16.78
C ILE A 94 8.67 1.98 17.56
N GLU A 95 9.33 2.60 18.53
CA GLU A 95 8.74 3.65 19.33
C GLU A 95 8.43 4.89 18.49
N ARG A 96 7.37 5.60 18.89
CA ARG A 96 7.02 6.90 18.30
C ARG A 96 8.07 7.93 18.71
N GLY A 97 8.90 8.33 17.76
CA GLY A 97 9.86 9.42 17.91
C GLY A 97 9.53 10.61 17.02
N GLY A 98 10.33 11.68 17.13
CA GLY A 98 10.21 12.85 16.24
C GLY A 98 10.30 12.47 14.75
N LYS A 99 11.09 11.45 14.40
CA LYS A 99 11.19 10.92 13.02
C LYS A 99 9.87 10.33 12.52
N THR A 100 9.16 9.58 13.36
CA THR A 100 7.86 8.98 13.01
C THR A 100 6.82 10.06 12.76
N TYR A 101 6.76 11.09 13.61
CA TYR A 101 5.87 12.23 13.41
C TYR A 101 6.20 13.03 12.16
N LEU A 102 7.49 13.24 11.88
CA LEU A 102 7.94 13.92 10.66
C LEU A 102 7.50 13.18 9.40
N ILE A 103 7.74 11.85 9.33
CA ILE A 103 7.33 11.02 8.20
C ILE A 103 5.80 11.04 8.05
N THR A 104 5.07 10.89 9.17
CA THR A 104 3.60 10.96 9.17
C THR A 104 3.11 12.28 8.60
N GLY A 105 3.69 13.41 9.02
CA GLY A 105 3.33 14.73 8.51
C GLY A 105 3.56 14.88 7.02
N ILE A 106 4.71 14.41 6.52
CA ILE A 106 5.04 14.43 5.08
C ILE A 106 4.02 13.60 4.28
N LEU A 107 3.80 12.34 4.68
CA LEU A 107 2.84 11.46 4.00
C LEU A 107 1.42 12.04 4.05
N SER A 108 1.03 12.65 5.17
CA SER A 108 -0.31 13.23 5.30
C SER A 108 -0.53 14.42 4.38
N VAL A 109 0.50 15.25 4.16
CA VAL A 109 0.44 16.36 3.21
C VAL A 109 0.31 15.85 1.77
N ILE A 110 1.09 14.81 1.42
CA ILE A 110 1.02 14.18 0.09
C ILE A 110 -0.38 13.59 -0.12
N PHE A 111 -0.88 12.81 0.84
CA PHE A 111 -2.20 12.22 0.82
C PHE A 111 -3.32 13.26 0.71
N PHE A 112 -3.22 14.36 1.45
CA PHE A 112 -4.18 15.46 1.39
C PHE A 112 -4.22 16.08 0.00
N ILE A 113 -3.06 16.42 -0.57
CA ILE A 113 -2.95 17.03 -1.90
C ILE A 113 -3.49 16.07 -2.97
N ALA A 114 -3.12 14.79 -2.90
CA ALA A 114 -3.60 13.78 -3.83
C ALA A 114 -5.13 13.63 -3.73
N SER A 115 -5.67 13.53 -2.51
CA SER A 115 -7.12 13.47 -2.25
C SER A 115 -7.84 14.70 -2.80
N LEU A 116 -7.25 15.89 -2.65
CA LEU A 116 -7.82 17.12 -3.18
C LEU A 116 -8.00 17.03 -4.69
N TYR A 117 -6.97 16.63 -5.45
CA TYR A 117 -7.04 16.47 -6.90
C TYR A 117 -8.08 15.43 -7.36
N VAL A 118 -8.32 14.40 -6.54
CA VAL A 118 -9.37 13.41 -6.79
C VAL A 118 -10.76 14.03 -6.65
N PHE A 119 -10.98 14.80 -5.57
CA PHE A 119 -12.29 15.37 -5.26
C PHE A 119 -12.55 16.75 -5.87
N LEU A 120 -11.60 17.40 -6.55
CA LEU A 120 -11.82 18.72 -7.19
C LEU A 120 -13.12 18.85 -8.03
N PRO A 121 -13.60 17.83 -8.79
CA PRO A 121 -14.84 17.93 -9.57
C PRO A 121 -16.11 18.22 -8.77
N ILE A 122 -16.15 17.85 -7.50
CA ILE A 122 -17.32 18.10 -6.65
C ILE A 122 -17.29 19.51 -6.05
N GLY A 123 -16.29 20.33 -6.40
CA GLY A 123 -16.11 21.71 -5.94
C GLY A 123 -15.07 21.84 -4.83
N ILE A 124 -14.32 22.95 -4.83
CA ILE A 124 -13.16 23.16 -3.95
C ILE A 124 -13.49 23.03 -2.46
N LEU A 125 -14.66 23.54 -2.03
CA LEU A 125 -15.08 23.47 -0.62
C LEU A 125 -15.29 22.03 -0.17
N TYR A 126 -16.07 21.24 -0.93
CA TYR A 126 -16.34 19.85 -0.60
C TYR A 126 -15.10 18.97 -0.76
N ALA A 127 -14.28 19.23 -1.77
CA ALA A 127 -13.01 18.55 -1.98
C ALA A 127 -12.06 18.74 -0.79
N ALA A 128 -11.91 19.98 -0.32
CA ALA A 128 -11.06 20.29 0.83
C ALA A 128 -11.58 19.64 2.11
N LEU A 129 -12.90 19.69 2.35
CA LEU A 129 -13.52 19.06 3.52
C LEU A 129 -13.32 17.54 3.53
N LEU A 130 -13.63 16.85 2.43
CA LEU A 130 -13.44 15.40 2.34
C LEU A 130 -11.96 15.01 2.45
N SER A 131 -11.07 15.74 1.77
CA SER A 131 -9.63 15.47 1.84
C SER A 131 -9.10 15.66 3.25
N ALA A 132 -9.56 16.68 3.97
CA ALA A 132 -9.18 16.90 5.37
C ALA A 132 -9.65 15.73 6.26
N VAL A 133 -10.91 15.31 6.13
CA VAL A 133 -11.45 14.19 6.91
C VAL A 133 -10.68 12.90 6.63
N LEU A 134 -10.45 12.56 5.35
CA LEU A 134 -9.70 11.36 5.00
C LEU A 134 -8.24 11.43 5.45
N THR A 135 -7.62 12.61 5.42
CA THR A 135 -6.25 12.78 5.90
C THR A 135 -6.17 12.56 7.42
N ILE A 136 -7.17 12.98 8.19
CA ILE A 136 -7.23 12.68 9.63
C ILE A 136 -7.32 11.17 9.87
N VAL A 137 -8.17 10.47 9.12
CA VAL A 137 -8.28 9.00 9.19
C VAL A 137 -6.96 8.33 8.80
N PHE A 138 -6.30 8.83 7.76
CA PHE A 138 -5.01 8.34 7.28
C PHE A 138 -3.89 8.53 8.32
N VAL A 139 -3.80 9.71 8.95
CA VAL A 139 -2.87 9.96 10.07
C VAL A 139 -3.12 8.96 11.20
N TYR A 140 -4.37 8.69 11.53
CA TYR A 140 -4.74 7.72 12.56
C TYR A 140 -4.29 6.31 12.21
N ALA A 141 -4.39 5.91 10.94
CA ALA A 141 -3.91 4.61 10.46
C ALA A 141 -2.38 4.47 10.57
N ILE A 142 -1.62 5.55 10.34
CA ILE A 142 -0.15 5.56 10.49
C ILE A 142 0.26 5.51 11.97
N LEU A 143 -0.47 6.23 12.82
CA LEU A 143 -0.20 6.37 14.25
C LEU A 143 -1.28 5.64 15.06
N PRO A 144 -1.39 4.31 14.99
CA PRO A 144 -2.41 3.54 15.70
C PRO A 144 -2.23 3.66 17.20
N GLU A 145 -3.32 3.89 17.94
CA GLU A 145 -3.31 3.93 19.40
C GLU A 145 -2.53 2.73 19.98
N ARG A 146 -1.74 2.97 21.04
CA ARG A 146 -0.93 1.93 21.67
C ARG A 146 -1.81 0.70 21.96
N PRO A 147 -1.49 -0.51 21.46
CA PRO A 147 -1.82 -1.69 22.22
C PRO A 147 -0.74 -1.79 23.30
N PHE A 148 -1.11 -1.35 24.50
CA PHE A 148 -0.55 -1.71 25.82
C PHE A 148 0.91 -2.21 25.86
#